data_AF-A0A812XDP8-F1
#
_entry.id   AF-A0A812XDP8-F1
#
_cell.length_a   1.000
_cell.length_b   1.000
_cell.length_c   1.000
_cell.angle_alpha   90.00
_cell.angle_beta   90.00
_cell.angle_gamma   90.00
#
_symmetry.space_group_name_H-M   'P 1'
#
loop_
_entity.id
_entity.type
_entity.pdbx_description
1 polymer ?
#
loop_
_entity_poly.entity_id
_entity_poly.type
_entity_poly.pdbx_seq_one_letter_code
_entity_poly.pdbx_strand_id
1 'polypeptide(L)'
;MVTESLRDDWEVALLGIQSGHFSEVSERLQHDKGFVLEAVTKSPKIAEDLAEEFLDDKDVMLEAISAQPSSLTYASARLRDDDDIARAAVAQDGCLLQHLSCRLREHAPTALAAVSQNGFAYEHLGDSLRDDGAVVLAAISQGACAALSWASERLQTDRDFILKAAAVATGLVSHLRPAFQDDKEVVLRALPSDGRSLKFLSERLRDDREVVEIAVSHDGLAFEFASERLRDDRDLAMKAACHGTRALLFASRRLQEDDGLALKAVAASAVASWTSIDWRTALA
;
A
#
# COMPACT_ATOMS: atom_id res chain seq x y z
N MET A 1 33.79 36.24 -1.53
CA MET A 1 33.02 37.17 -0.68
C MET A 1 31.98 37.84 -1.55
N VAL A 2 30.76 37.33 -1.55
CA VAL A 2 29.63 38.02 -2.19
C VAL A 2 29.36 39.28 -1.37
N THR A 3 29.32 40.44 -2.03
CA THR A 3 29.04 41.73 -1.39
C THR A 3 27.63 41.68 -0.77
N GLU A 4 27.44 42.35 0.36
CA GLU A 4 26.15 42.38 1.07
C GLU A 4 25.00 42.85 0.16
N SER A 5 25.29 43.79 -0.75
CA SER A 5 24.37 44.24 -1.80
C SER A 5 23.89 43.15 -2.76
N LEU A 6 24.69 42.10 -3.01
CA LEU A 6 24.28 41.00 -3.89
C LEU A 6 23.44 39.95 -3.15
N ARG A 7 23.60 39.84 -1.82
CA ARG A 7 22.78 38.94 -0.98
C ARG A 7 21.40 39.51 -0.69
N ASP A 8 21.25 40.82 -0.85
CA ASP A 8 20.02 41.57 -0.64
C ASP A 8 19.22 41.77 -1.94
N ASP A 9 19.77 41.34 -3.08
CA ASP A 9 19.10 41.33 -4.39
C ASP A 9 18.21 40.09 -4.51
N TRP A 10 16.93 40.30 -4.85
CA TRP A 10 15.90 39.26 -4.87
C TRP A 10 16.23 38.11 -5.83
N GLU A 11 16.66 38.42 -7.05
CA GLU A 11 16.91 37.41 -8.09
C GLU A 11 18.20 36.65 -7.79
N VAL A 12 19.25 37.36 -7.34
CA VAL A 12 20.52 36.73 -6.98
C VAL A 12 20.34 35.82 -5.77
N ALA A 13 19.57 36.24 -4.76
CA ALA A 13 19.30 35.43 -3.59
C ALA A 13 18.52 34.15 -3.95
N LEU A 14 17.50 34.23 -4.82
CA LEU A 14 16.77 33.05 -5.30
C LEU A 14 17.67 32.06 -6.05
N LEU A 15 18.60 32.54 -6.87
CA LEU A 15 19.60 31.69 -7.55
C LEU A 15 20.54 31.01 -6.54
N GLY A 16 20.96 31.73 -5.50
CA GLY A 16 21.79 31.17 -4.41
C GLY A 16 21.09 30.05 -3.65
N ILE A 17 19.78 30.20 -3.41
CA ILE A 17 18.96 29.22 -2.69
C ILE A 17 18.81 27.90 -3.45
N GLN A 18 18.75 27.95 -4.79
CA GLN A 18 18.74 26.72 -5.61
C GLN A 18 20.02 25.88 -5.43
N SER A 19 21.11 26.51 -4.98
CA SER A 19 22.37 25.84 -4.66
C SER A 19 22.47 25.44 -3.18
N GLY A 20 21.43 25.68 -2.37
CA GLY A 20 21.36 25.30 -0.95
C GLY A 20 21.92 26.32 0.05
N HIS A 21 22.13 27.57 -0.36
CA HIS A 21 22.75 28.61 0.48
C HIS A 21 21.74 29.61 1.05
N PHE A 22 20.64 29.13 1.68
CA PHE A 22 19.63 30.02 2.27
C PHE A 22 20.20 30.87 3.42
N SER A 23 21.03 30.27 4.27
CA SER A 23 21.71 30.95 5.38
C SER A 23 22.67 32.07 4.95
N GLU A 24 23.07 32.13 3.67
CA GLU A 24 23.94 33.18 3.13
C GLU A 24 23.17 34.39 2.56
N VAL A 25 21.85 34.30 2.45
CA VAL A 25 20.96 35.40 2.04
C VAL A 25 20.98 36.51 3.10
N SER A 26 20.65 37.75 2.74
CA SER A 26 20.57 38.84 3.73
C SER A 26 19.50 38.55 4.79
N GLU A 27 19.74 38.98 6.04
CA GLU A 27 18.75 38.85 7.12
C GLU A 27 17.41 39.50 6.74
N ARG A 28 17.44 40.62 6.01
CA ARG A 28 16.23 41.32 5.55
C ARG A 28 15.35 40.41 4.68
N LEU A 29 15.94 39.67 3.74
CA LEU A 29 15.20 38.76 2.86
C LEU A 29 14.84 37.45 3.57
N GLN A 30 15.68 36.95 4.49
CA GLN A 30 15.34 35.79 5.32
C GLN A 30 14.09 36.01 6.18
N HIS A 31 13.82 37.27 6.58
CA HIS A 31 12.63 37.67 7.33
C HIS A 31 11.52 38.31 6.46
N ASP A 32 11.64 38.25 5.13
CA ASP A 32 10.59 38.71 4.22
C ASP A 32 9.67 37.56 3.82
N LYS A 33 8.40 37.59 4.25
CA LYS A 33 7.43 36.51 3.95
C LYS A 33 7.25 36.27 2.45
N GLY A 34 7.25 37.33 1.63
CA GLY A 34 7.08 37.19 0.18
C GLY A 34 8.27 36.44 -0.43
N PHE A 35 9.48 36.78 0.02
CA PHE A 35 10.69 36.10 -0.42
C PHE A 35 10.72 34.65 0.02
N VAL A 36 10.39 34.38 1.30
CA VAL A 36 10.34 33.03 1.86
C VAL A 36 9.34 32.15 1.12
N LEU A 37 8.14 32.66 0.80
CA LEU A 37 7.15 31.92 0.00
C LEU A 37 7.72 31.52 -1.37
N GLU A 38 8.34 32.45 -2.09
CA GLU A 38 8.95 32.13 -3.39
C GLU A 38 10.13 31.15 -3.24
N ALA A 39 10.99 31.37 -2.25
CA ALA A 39 12.14 30.54 -1.96
C ALA A 39 11.76 29.08 -1.67
N VAL A 40 10.74 28.87 -0.83
CA VAL A 40 10.26 27.54 -0.44
C VAL A 40 9.73 26.77 -1.64
N THR A 41 9.03 27.44 -2.58
CA THR A 41 8.54 26.79 -3.80
C THR A 41 9.68 26.37 -4.74
N LYS A 42 10.79 27.12 -4.78
CA LYS A 42 11.93 26.85 -5.66
C LYS A 42 12.89 25.83 -5.08
N SER A 43 13.07 25.83 -3.76
CA SER A 43 13.99 24.94 -3.05
C SER A 43 13.37 24.50 -1.72
N PRO A 44 12.58 23.41 -1.71
CA PRO A 44 11.82 23.01 -0.52
C PRO A 44 12.69 22.61 0.68
N LYS A 45 13.96 22.24 0.43
CA LYS A 45 14.92 21.88 1.47
C LYS A 45 15.20 23.02 2.45
N ILE A 46 14.97 24.28 2.06
CA ILE A 46 15.21 25.42 2.95
C ILE A 46 14.31 25.42 4.19
N ALA A 47 13.22 24.63 4.19
CA ALA A 47 12.33 24.50 5.35
C ALA A 47 13.09 24.13 6.64
N GLU A 48 14.25 23.48 6.56
CA GLU A 48 15.08 23.18 7.73
C GLU A 48 15.80 24.39 8.32
N ASP A 49 16.04 25.42 7.50
CA ASP A 49 16.80 26.63 7.83
C ASP A 49 15.89 27.85 8.11
N LEU A 50 14.57 27.71 7.97
CA LEU A 50 13.63 28.81 8.20
C LEU A 50 13.58 29.19 9.68
N ALA A 51 13.39 30.49 9.93
CA ALA A 51 13.12 30.99 11.26
C ALA A 51 11.80 30.42 11.83
N GLU A 52 11.73 30.26 13.16
CA GLU A 52 10.56 29.68 13.84
C GLU A 52 9.24 30.38 13.50
N GLU A 53 9.27 31.68 13.21
CA GLU A 53 8.09 32.46 12.80
C GLU A 53 7.45 31.94 11.52
N PHE A 54 8.26 31.45 10.56
CA PHE A 54 7.77 30.90 9.30
C PHE A 54 7.41 29.42 9.41
N LEU A 55 8.07 28.69 10.30
CA LEU A 55 7.67 27.31 10.66
C LEU A 55 6.35 27.26 11.43
N ASP A 56 5.90 28.40 11.97
CA ASP A 56 4.60 28.60 12.60
C ASP A 56 3.60 29.39 11.71
N ASP A 57 4.03 29.85 10.53
CA ASP A 57 3.17 30.52 9.55
C ASP A 57 2.50 29.48 8.65
N LYS A 58 1.16 29.50 8.65
CA LYS A 58 0.35 28.49 7.95
C LYS A 58 0.52 28.56 6.43
N ASP A 59 0.63 29.75 5.85
CA ASP A 59 0.73 29.90 4.39
C ASP A 59 2.07 29.38 3.90
N VAL A 60 3.16 29.74 4.61
CA VAL A 60 4.50 29.25 4.30
C VAL A 60 4.56 27.73 4.43
N MET A 61 4.00 27.17 5.50
CA MET A 61 4.00 25.72 5.69
C MET A 61 3.13 24.97 4.69
N LEU A 62 2.01 25.54 4.22
CA LEU A 62 1.20 24.93 3.16
C LEU A 62 1.98 24.87 1.84
N GLU A 63 2.67 25.94 1.45
CA GLU A 63 3.54 25.94 0.27
C GLU A 63 4.72 24.97 0.43
N ALA A 64 5.34 24.94 1.61
CA ALA A 64 6.45 24.04 1.92
C ALA A 64 6.05 22.57 1.82
N ILE A 65 4.89 22.21 2.37
CA ILE A 65 4.34 20.85 2.30
C ILE A 65 3.91 20.52 0.87
N SER A 66 3.31 21.48 0.15
CA SER A 66 2.94 21.32 -1.25
C SER A 66 4.15 21.00 -2.13
N ALA A 67 5.30 21.61 -1.87
CA ALA A 67 6.51 21.38 -2.65
C ALA A 67 7.30 20.15 -2.18
N GLN A 68 7.32 19.90 -0.86
CA GLN A 68 7.95 18.71 -0.26
C GLN A 68 7.17 18.26 0.98
N PRO A 69 6.46 17.12 0.94
CA PRO A 69 5.60 16.67 2.04
C PRO A 69 6.34 16.48 3.38
N SER A 70 7.62 16.08 3.34
CA SER A 70 8.44 15.91 4.55
C SER A 70 8.70 17.21 5.32
N SER A 71 8.42 18.39 4.74
CA SER A 71 8.52 19.68 5.42
C SER A 71 7.63 19.79 6.65
N LEU A 72 6.58 18.96 6.74
CA LEU A 72 5.71 18.88 7.92
C LEU A 72 6.48 18.63 9.22
N THR A 73 7.62 17.93 9.18
CA THR A 73 8.40 17.60 10.39
C THR A 73 8.97 18.84 11.09
N TYR A 74 9.21 19.92 10.35
CA TYR A 74 9.72 21.19 10.86
C TYR A 74 8.61 22.12 11.35
N ALA A 75 7.35 21.87 10.96
CA ALA A 75 6.22 22.70 11.38
C ALA A 75 6.09 22.74 12.91
N SER A 76 5.67 23.90 13.41
CA SER A 76 5.40 24.10 14.83
C SER A 76 4.39 23.06 15.36
N ALA A 77 4.42 22.78 16.67
CA ALA A 77 3.45 21.88 17.28
C ALA A 77 2.00 22.34 17.07
N ARG A 78 1.79 23.67 17.00
CA ARG A 78 0.48 24.26 16.71
C ARG A 78 0.00 23.90 15.30
N LEU A 79 0.85 24.04 14.29
CA LEU A 79 0.52 23.71 12.91
C LEU A 79 0.42 22.21 12.67
N ARG A 80 1.18 21.37 13.39
CA ARG A 80 1.00 19.91 13.37
C ARG A 80 -0.28 19.43 14.05
N ASP A 81 -1.02 20.34 14.69
CA ASP A 81 -2.38 20.14 15.19
C ASP A 81 -3.43 20.92 14.37
N ASP A 82 -3.07 21.52 13.22
CA ASP A 82 -4.00 22.25 12.36
C ASP A 82 -4.64 21.32 11.31
N ASP A 83 -5.96 21.45 11.12
CA ASP A 83 -6.72 20.54 10.25
C ASP A 83 -6.41 20.76 8.75
N ASP A 84 -6.06 21.97 8.31
CA ASP A 84 -5.71 22.25 6.90
C ASP A 84 -4.31 21.72 6.58
N ILE A 85 -3.35 21.95 7.48
CA ILE A 85 -1.99 21.39 7.37
C ILE A 85 -2.06 19.86 7.33
N ALA A 86 -2.85 19.26 8.22
CA ALA A 86 -3.07 17.82 8.25
C ALA A 86 -3.62 17.31 6.92
N ARG A 87 -4.67 17.93 6.39
CA ARG A 87 -5.26 17.55 5.10
C ARG A 87 -4.28 17.67 3.94
N ALA A 88 -3.54 18.78 3.86
CA ALA A 88 -2.56 19.01 2.81
C ALA A 88 -1.43 17.97 2.83
N ALA A 89 -0.95 17.61 4.03
CA ALA A 89 0.09 16.61 4.20
C ALA A 89 -0.39 15.20 3.84
N VAL A 90 -1.49 14.72 4.44
CA VAL A 90 -1.96 13.34 4.23
C VAL A 90 -2.49 13.09 2.83
N ALA A 91 -2.91 14.14 2.11
CA ALA A 91 -3.31 14.03 0.71
C ALA A 91 -2.12 13.68 -0.22
N GLN A 92 -0.89 14.04 0.18
CA GLN A 92 0.32 13.75 -0.59
C GLN A 92 1.06 12.50 -0.08
N ASP A 93 1.13 12.32 1.24
CA ASP A 93 1.72 11.14 1.87
C ASP A 93 0.98 10.82 3.17
N GLY A 94 0.21 9.74 3.15
CA GLY A 94 -0.57 9.27 4.29
C GLY A 94 0.28 8.90 5.51
N CYS A 95 1.56 8.51 5.32
CA CYS A 95 2.45 8.17 6.43
C CYS A 95 2.84 9.38 7.28
N LEU A 96 2.69 10.60 6.75
CA LEU A 96 2.92 11.83 7.51
C LEU A 96 1.98 12.01 8.69
N LEU A 97 0.89 11.23 8.74
CA LEU A 97 0.01 11.13 9.89
C LEU A 97 0.77 10.89 11.21
N GLN A 98 1.90 10.18 11.19
CA GLN A 98 2.73 9.92 12.37
C GLN A 98 3.30 11.20 13.03
N HIS A 99 3.43 12.29 12.27
CA HIS A 99 3.99 13.56 12.75
C HIS A 99 2.93 14.52 13.29
N LEU A 100 1.65 14.22 13.04
CA LEU A 100 0.51 15.01 13.49
C LEU A 100 0.18 14.74 14.96
N SER A 101 -0.58 15.66 15.56
CA SER A 101 -1.04 15.53 16.95
C SER A 101 -1.84 14.24 17.20
N CYS A 102 -1.89 13.78 18.45
CA CYS A 102 -2.75 12.64 18.82
C CYS A 102 -4.22 12.89 18.45
N ARG A 103 -4.71 14.12 18.65
CA ARG A 103 -6.06 14.55 18.27
C ARG A 103 -6.36 14.25 16.80
N LEU A 104 -5.44 14.56 15.89
CA LEU A 104 -5.59 14.33 14.46
C LEU A 104 -5.43 12.86 14.06
N ARG A 105 -4.58 12.11 14.76
CA ARG A 105 -4.44 10.65 14.56
C ARG A 105 -5.65 9.84 15.03
N GLU A 106 -6.51 10.45 15.84
CA GLU A 106 -7.81 9.92 16.26
C GLU A 106 -8.99 10.55 15.50
N HIS A 107 -8.71 11.51 14.61
CA HIS A 107 -9.75 12.21 13.85
C HIS A 107 -10.12 11.41 12.60
N ALA A 108 -11.32 10.81 12.62
CA ALA A 108 -11.77 9.89 11.57
C ALA A 108 -11.66 10.42 10.12
N PRO A 109 -12.04 11.68 9.79
CA PRO A 109 -11.85 12.21 8.44
C PRO A 109 -10.38 12.28 7.99
N THR A 110 -9.48 12.67 8.89
CA THR A 110 -8.03 12.76 8.59
C THR A 110 -7.44 11.38 8.44
N ALA A 111 -7.80 10.46 9.34
CA ALA A 111 -7.41 9.06 9.28
C ALA A 111 -7.88 8.38 7.99
N LEU A 112 -9.14 8.57 7.60
CA LEU A 112 -9.68 8.00 6.38
C LEU A 112 -8.96 8.54 5.15
N ALA A 113 -8.67 9.84 5.10
CA ALA A 113 -7.90 10.44 4.01
C ALA A 113 -6.49 9.84 3.92
N ALA A 114 -5.78 9.75 5.06
CA ALA A 114 -4.43 9.19 5.12
C ALA A 114 -4.39 7.72 4.68
N VAL A 115 -5.28 6.90 5.24
CA VAL A 115 -5.35 5.46 4.95
C VAL A 115 -5.81 5.18 3.52
N SER A 116 -6.69 6.01 2.97
CA SER A 116 -7.13 5.88 1.57
C SER A 116 -6.02 6.27 0.58
N GLN A 117 -5.08 7.11 0.99
CA GLN A 117 -3.90 7.46 0.21
C GLN A 117 -2.82 6.37 0.34
N ASN A 118 -2.59 5.85 1.55
CA ASN A 118 -1.64 4.77 1.83
C ASN A 118 -2.14 3.91 2.99
N GLY A 119 -2.48 2.65 2.71
CA GLY A 119 -3.01 1.72 3.70
C GLY A 119 -2.11 1.49 4.92
N PHE A 120 -0.79 1.65 4.76
CA PHE A 120 0.18 1.49 5.86
C PHE A 120 0.10 2.62 6.90
N ALA A 121 -0.52 3.76 6.56
CA ALA A 121 -0.78 4.84 7.52
C ALA A 121 -1.65 4.37 8.72
N TYR A 122 -2.36 3.25 8.57
CA TYR A 122 -3.15 2.63 9.63
C TYR A 122 -2.32 2.33 10.90
N GLU A 123 -1.02 2.06 10.78
CA GLU A 123 -0.12 1.81 11.91
C GLU A 123 0.02 3.01 12.85
N HIS A 124 -0.18 4.22 12.34
CA HIS A 124 0.00 5.45 13.10
C HIS A 124 -1.28 5.96 13.76
N LEU A 125 -2.43 5.34 13.47
CA LEU A 125 -3.72 5.72 14.02
C LEU A 125 -3.81 5.48 15.52
N GLY A 126 -4.63 6.29 16.19
CA GLY A 126 -5.00 6.04 17.58
C GLY A 126 -5.92 4.82 17.72
N ASP A 127 -5.90 4.20 18.90
CA ASP A 127 -6.63 2.96 19.17
C ASP A 127 -8.15 3.10 19.03
N SER A 128 -8.67 4.32 19.17
CA SER A 128 -10.10 4.64 19.03
C SER A 128 -10.65 4.31 17.62
N LEU A 129 -9.81 4.34 16.59
CA LEU A 129 -10.22 4.11 15.20
C LEU A 129 -10.12 2.64 14.77
N ARG A 130 -9.60 1.75 15.62
CA ARG A 130 -9.53 0.31 15.33
C ARG A 130 -10.89 -0.37 15.27
N ASP A 131 -11.94 0.26 15.81
CA ASP A 131 -13.33 -0.20 15.72
C ASP A 131 -14.11 0.47 14.57
N ASP A 132 -13.51 1.44 13.87
CA ASP A 132 -14.12 2.09 12.72
C ASP A 132 -13.95 1.22 11.47
N GLY A 133 -15.05 0.54 11.09
CA GLY A 133 -15.05 -0.34 9.93
C GLY A 133 -14.72 0.36 8.61
N ALA A 134 -15.03 1.66 8.45
CA ALA A 134 -14.71 2.38 7.23
C ALA A 134 -13.20 2.60 7.11
N VAL A 135 -12.53 2.95 8.21
CA VAL A 135 -11.07 3.13 8.26
C VAL A 135 -10.35 1.81 8.03
N VAL A 136 -10.77 0.73 8.71
CA VAL A 136 -10.15 -0.59 8.53
C VAL A 136 -10.35 -1.10 7.11
N LEU A 137 -11.54 -0.95 6.52
CA LEU A 137 -11.80 -1.38 5.15
C LEU A 137 -10.98 -0.58 4.13
N ALA A 138 -10.84 0.73 4.34
CA ALA A 138 -9.98 1.58 3.50
C ALA A 138 -8.53 1.08 3.54
N ALA A 139 -7.99 0.76 4.72
CA ALA A 139 -6.62 0.25 4.86
C ALA A 139 -6.43 -1.05 4.09
N ILE A 140 -7.36 -1.99 4.26
CA ILE A 140 -7.35 -3.28 3.59
C ILE A 140 -7.41 -3.11 2.06
N SER A 141 -8.24 -2.18 1.57
CA SER A 141 -8.36 -1.90 0.13
C SER A 141 -7.08 -1.33 -0.49
N GLN A 142 -6.24 -0.68 0.31
CA GLN A 142 -4.93 -0.16 -0.10
C GLN A 142 -3.78 -1.15 0.18
N GLY A 143 -4.08 -2.43 0.38
CA GLY A 143 -3.09 -3.49 0.52
C GLY A 143 -2.60 -3.75 1.95
N ALA A 144 -3.04 -2.96 2.95
CA ALA A 144 -2.70 -3.20 4.35
C ALA A 144 -3.62 -4.26 4.99
N CYS A 145 -3.60 -5.48 4.46
CA CYS A 145 -4.42 -6.59 4.95
C CYS A 145 -4.16 -6.95 6.43
N ALA A 146 -2.95 -6.65 6.94
CA ALA A 146 -2.60 -6.76 8.35
C ALA A 146 -3.44 -5.86 9.28
N ALA A 147 -4.07 -4.80 8.76
CA ALA A 147 -4.98 -3.95 9.52
C ALA A 147 -6.13 -4.74 10.14
N LEU A 148 -6.58 -5.84 9.50
CA LEU A 148 -7.61 -6.71 10.06
C LEU A 148 -7.17 -7.34 11.39
N SER A 149 -5.90 -7.73 11.52
CA SER A 149 -5.37 -8.34 12.74
C SER A 149 -5.31 -7.35 13.91
N TRP A 150 -5.30 -6.05 13.62
CA TRP A 150 -5.25 -4.98 14.61
C TRP A 150 -6.61 -4.31 14.86
N ALA A 151 -7.61 -4.59 14.03
CA ALA A 151 -8.98 -4.14 14.22
C ALA A 151 -9.58 -4.68 15.53
N SER A 152 -10.67 -4.07 15.98
CA SER A 152 -11.37 -4.53 17.19
C SER A 152 -11.83 -5.99 17.06
N GLU A 153 -12.01 -6.67 18.20
CA GLU A 153 -12.55 -8.04 18.20
C GLU A 153 -13.94 -8.10 17.55
N ARG A 154 -14.73 -7.04 17.70
CA ARG A 154 -16.04 -6.90 17.06
C ARG A 154 -15.92 -7.01 15.53
N LEU A 155 -15.01 -6.24 14.91
CA LEU A 155 -14.81 -6.28 13.45
C LEU A 155 -14.16 -7.59 12.99
N GLN A 156 -13.22 -8.14 13.77
CA GLN A 156 -12.58 -9.42 13.44
C GLN A 156 -13.55 -10.61 13.45
N THR A 157 -14.68 -10.50 14.15
CA THR A 157 -15.69 -11.56 14.28
C THR A 157 -16.98 -11.24 13.51
N ASP A 158 -17.13 -10.02 13.00
CA ASP A 158 -18.26 -9.60 12.18
C ASP A 158 -18.15 -10.20 10.77
N ARG A 159 -18.99 -11.20 10.48
CA ARG A 159 -19.01 -11.89 9.20
C ARG A 159 -19.29 -10.96 8.02
N ASP A 160 -20.21 -10.00 8.17
CA ASP A 160 -20.56 -9.09 7.08
C ASP A 160 -19.42 -8.15 6.75
N PHE A 161 -18.70 -7.70 7.78
CA PHE A 161 -17.46 -6.94 7.62
C PHE A 161 -16.38 -7.76 6.91
N ILE A 162 -16.14 -8.99 7.37
CA ILE A 162 -15.14 -9.90 6.79
C ILE A 162 -15.46 -10.20 5.32
N LEU A 163 -16.73 -10.36 4.95
CA LEU A 163 -17.13 -10.56 3.56
C LEU A 163 -16.84 -9.34 2.68
N LYS A 164 -17.06 -8.12 3.20
CA LYS A 164 -16.71 -6.88 2.49
C LYS A 164 -15.19 -6.75 2.35
N ALA A 165 -14.44 -7.03 3.40
CA ALA A 165 -12.98 -7.01 3.37
C ALA A 165 -12.44 -8.04 2.36
N ALA A 166 -12.96 -9.28 2.37
CA ALA A 166 -12.56 -10.34 1.45
C ALA A 166 -12.77 -9.99 -0.02
N ALA A 167 -13.75 -9.12 -0.33
CA ALA A 167 -14.03 -8.69 -1.70
C ALA A 167 -13.04 -7.65 -2.24
N VAL A 168 -12.34 -6.91 -1.37
CA VAL A 168 -11.42 -5.82 -1.76
C VAL A 168 -9.96 -6.13 -1.46
N ALA A 169 -9.70 -7.06 -0.53
CA ALA A 169 -8.37 -7.34 -0.03
C ALA A 169 -7.56 -8.25 -0.95
N THR A 170 -6.27 -7.96 -1.06
CA THR A 170 -5.28 -8.91 -1.56
C THR A 170 -4.62 -9.65 -0.41
N GLY A 171 -4.67 -11.00 -0.39
CA GLY A 171 -3.97 -11.81 0.62
C GLY A 171 -4.60 -11.77 2.02
N LEU A 172 -5.92 -11.61 2.14
CA LEU A 172 -6.60 -11.54 3.44
C LEU A 172 -6.60 -12.86 4.22
N VAL A 173 -6.57 -14.00 3.51
CA VAL A 173 -6.80 -15.33 4.09
C VAL A 173 -5.85 -15.66 5.24
N SER A 174 -4.59 -15.25 5.15
CA SER A 174 -3.57 -15.44 6.20
C SER A 174 -3.87 -14.65 7.48
N HIS A 175 -4.62 -13.56 7.38
CA HIS A 175 -5.00 -12.67 8.49
C HIS A 175 -6.39 -12.98 9.08
N LEU A 176 -7.16 -13.86 8.44
CA LEU A 176 -8.47 -14.30 8.94
C LEU A 176 -8.30 -15.12 10.22
N ARG A 177 -9.28 -15.00 11.12
CA ARG A 177 -9.41 -15.91 12.27
C ARG A 177 -9.67 -17.35 11.77
N PRO A 178 -9.25 -18.38 12.53
CA PRO A 178 -9.43 -19.79 12.12
C PRO A 178 -10.86 -20.16 11.71
N ALA A 179 -11.87 -19.58 12.38
CA ALA A 179 -13.28 -19.79 12.04
C ALA A 179 -13.63 -19.39 10.59
N PHE A 180 -13.02 -18.31 10.07
CA PHE A 180 -13.25 -17.84 8.70
C PHE A 180 -12.31 -18.47 7.67
N GLN A 181 -11.18 -19.05 8.11
CA GLN A 181 -10.32 -19.87 7.25
C GLN A 181 -10.98 -21.21 6.86
N ASP A 182 -12.04 -21.63 7.58
CA ASP A 182 -12.88 -22.78 7.21
C ASP A 182 -14.26 -22.36 6.64
N ASP A 183 -14.57 -21.06 6.56
CA ASP A 183 -15.79 -20.57 5.90
C ASP A 183 -15.56 -20.52 4.38
N LYS A 184 -16.17 -21.47 3.66
CA LYS A 184 -16.04 -21.59 2.20
C LYS A 184 -16.43 -20.29 1.49
N GLU A 185 -17.48 -19.60 1.92
CA GLU A 185 -17.95 -18.39 1.22
C GLU A 185 -16.95 -17.23 1.38
N VAL A 186 -16.40 -17.05 2.58
CA VAL A 186 -15.36 -16.04 2.85
C VAL A 186 -14.11 -16.34 2.03
N VAL A 187 -13.66 -17.60 2.06
CA VAL A 187 -12.49 -18.06 1.33
C VAL A 187 -12.65 -17.84 -0.17
N LEU A 188 -13.78 -18.22 -0.76
CA LEU A 188 -14.01 -18.06 -2.20
C LEU A 188 -13.94 -16.60 -2.66
N ARG A 189 -14.24 -15.63 -1.78
CA ARG A 189 -14.08 -14.19 -2.09
C ARG A 189 -12.65 -13.70 -1.95
N ALA A 190 -11.92 -14.16 -0.93
CA ALA A 190 -10.56 -13.68 -0.64
C ALA A 190 -9.46 -14.38 -1.46
N LEU A 191 -9.63 -15.67 -1.76
CA LEU A 191 -8.64 -16.55 -2.39
C LEU A 191 -8.21 -16.15 -3.82
N PRO A 192 -9.06 -15.58 -4.69
CA PRO A 192 -8.66 -15.16 -6.03
C PRO A 192 -7.47 -14.20 -6.04
N SER A 193 -7.28 -13.42 -4.98
CA SER A 193 -6.16 -12.48 -4.90
C SER A 193 -4.82 -13.11 -4.47
N ASP A 194 -4.84 -14.31 -3.89
CA ASP A 194 -3.66 -15.00 -3.37
C ASP A 194 -3.87 -16.52 -3.35
N GLY A 195 -3.59 -17.19 -4.47
CA GLY A 195 -3.72 -18.65 -4.58
C GLY A 195 -2.87 -19.42 -3.57
N ARG A 196 -1.70 -18.89 -3.15
CA ARG A 196 -0.81 -19.57 -2.18
C ARG A 196 -1.38 -19.59 -0.77
N SER A 197 -2.37 -18.76 -0.48
CA SER A 197 -3.07 -18.79 0.80
C SER A 197 -3.86 -20.08 1.03
N LEU A 198 -4.00 -20.96 0.02
CA LEU A 198 -4.56 -22.30 0.17
C LEU A 198 -3.93 -23.08 1.34
N LYS A 199 -2.64 -22.87 1.63
CA LYS A 199 -1.92 -23.53 2.74
C LYS A 199 -2.46 -23.23 4.14
N PHE A 200 -3.17 -22.11 4.32
CA PHE A 200 -3.74 -21.71 5.62
C PHE A 200 -5.13 -22.29 5.86
N LEU A 201 -5.75 -22.89 4.83
CA LEU A 201 -7.10 -23.41 4.95
C LEU A 201 -7.13 -24.78 5.63
N SER A 202 -8.30 -25.12 6.16
CA SER A 202 -8.58 -26.44 6.72
C SER A 202 -8.34 -27.56 5.69
N GLU A 203 -8.02 -28.77 6.16
CA GLU A 203 -7.89 -29.93 5.27
C GLU A 203 -9.14 -30.16 4.43
N ARG A 204 -10.32 -29.90 5.01
CA ARG A 204 -11.61 -29.99 4.31
C ARG A 204 -11.67 -29.06 3.09
N LEU A 205 -11.22 -27.81 3.22
CA LEU A 205 -11.20 -26.87 2.10
C LEU A 205 -10.03 -27.11 1.13
N ARG A 206 -8.90 -27.65 1.60
CA ARG A 206 -7.79 -28.10 0.74
C ARG A 206 -8.13 -29.36 -0.06
N ASP A 207 -9.17 -30.09 0.34
CA ASP A 207 -9.78 -31.20 -0.42
C ASP A 207 -11.04 -30.77 -1.20
N ASP A 208 -11.48 -29.51 -1.07
CA ASP A 208 -12.60 -28.99 -1.86
C ASP A 208 -12.11 -28.61 -3.27
N ARG A 209 -12.66 -29.29 -4.27
CA ARG A 209 -12.26 -29.11 -5.67
C ARG A 209 -12.43 -27.67 -6.15
N GLU A 210 -13.53 -27.02 -5.79
CA GLU A 210 -13.84 -25.66 -6.27
C GLU A 210 -12.86 -24.65 -5.70
N VAL A 211 -12.57 -24.75 -4.40
CA VAL A 211 -11.59 -23.89 -3.71
C VAL A 211 -10.20 -24.06 -4.31
N VAL A 212 -9.76 -25.30 -4.51
CA VAL A 212 -8.44 -25.59 -5.08
C VAL A 212 -8.35 -25.15 -6.55
N GLU A 213 -9.40 -25.34 -7.34
CA GLU A 213 -9.45 -24.87 -8.73
C GLU A 213 -9.26 -23.36 -8.85
N ILE A 214 -9.89 -22.58 -7.96
CA ILE A 214 -9.69 -21.12 -7.90
C ILE A 214 -8.27 -20.76 -7.46
N ALA A 215 -7.71 -21.47 -6.49
CA ALA A 215 -6.33 -21.21 -6.05
C ALA A 215 -5.33 -21.43 -7.20
N VAL A 216 -5.44 -22.55 -7.91
CA VAL A 216 -4.50 -22.91 -8.98
C VAL A 216 -4.67 -22.07 -10.25
N SER A 217 -5.85 -21.50 -10.50
CA SER A 217 -6.05 -20.59 -11.64
C SER A 217 -5.34 -19.25 -11.47
N HIS A 218 -5.01 -18.87 -10.22
CA HIS A 218 -4.28 -17.64 -9.91
C HIS A 218 -2.79 -17.91 -9.71
N ASP A 219 -2.45 -19.04 -9.09
CA ASP A 219 -1.06 -19.49 -8.99
C ASP A 219 -0.99 -21.02 -9.05
N GLY A 220 -0.40 -21.56 -10.12
CA GLY A 220 -0.26 -23.00 -10.30
C GLY A 220 0.50 -23.68 -9.14
N LEU A 221 1.39 -22.97 -8.44
CA LEU A 221 2.10 -23.52 -7.28
C LEU A 221 1.19 -23.75 -6.06
N ALA A 222 0.01 -23.13 -6.01
CA ALA A 222 -0.99 -23.42 -4.97
C ALA A 222 -1.38 -24.90 -4.92
N PHE A 223 -1.21 -25.62 -6.03
CA PHE A 223 -1.47 -27.05 -6.13
C PHE A 223 -0.68 -27.90 -5.13
N GLU A 224 0.48 -27.42 -4.67
CA GLU A 224 1.26 -28.05 -3.59
C GLU A 224 0.44 -28.31 -2.33
N PHE A 225 -0.47 -27.39 -2.00
CA PHE A 225 -1.22 -27.42 -0.74
C PHE A 225 -2.53 -28.21 -0.82
N ALA A 226 -2.94 -28.62 -2.02
CA ALA A 226 -4.11 -29.44 -2.21
C ALA A 226 -3.95 -30.83 -1.57
N SER A 227 -5.08 -31.46 -1.26
CA SER A 227 -5.09 -32.83 -0.74
C SER A 227 -4.40 -33.81 -1.69
N GLU A 228 -3.89 -34.93 -1.16
CA GLU A 228 -3.29 -35.98 -2.00
C GLU A 228 -4.25 -36.50 -3.09
N ARG A 229 -5.54 -36.62 -2.75
CA ARG A 229 -6.60 -37.03 -3.67
C ARG A 229 -6.70 -36.07 -4.85
N LEU A 230 -6.70 -34.75 -4.59
CA LEU A 230 -6.75 -33.74 -5.63
C LEU A 230 -5.43 -33.60 -6.39
N ARG A 231 -4.29 -33.90 -5.75
CA ARG A 231 -2.98 -33.94 -6.42
C ARG A 231 -2.80 -35.14 -7.36
N ASP A 232 -3.63 -36.18 -7.23
CA ASP A 232 -3.74 -37.29 -8.18
C ASP A 232 -4.83 -37.07 -9.25
N ASP A 233 -5.52 -35.92 -9.23
CA ASP A 233 -6.48 -35.55 -10.26
C ASP A 233 -5.77 -34.99 -11.50
N ARG A 234 -5.87 -35.73 -12.60
CA ARG A 234 -5.21 -35.42 -13.87
C ARG A 234 -5.64 -34.06 -14.45
N ASP A 235 -6.92 -33.74 -14.37
CA ASP A 235 -7.46 -32.52 -14.98
C ASP A 235 -7.08 -31.29 -14.16
N LEU A 236 -7.07 -31.43 -12.82
CA LEU A 236 -6.63 -30.38 -11.92
C LEU A 236 -5.12 -30.13 -12.02
N ALA A 237 -4.31 -31.20 -12.11
CA ALA A 237 -2.87 -31.09 -12.34
C ALA A 237 -2.56 -30.36 -13.66
N MET A 238 -3.32 -30.65 -14.72
CA MET A 238 -3.21 -29.94 -15.99
C MET A 238 -3.58 -28.45 -15.87
N LYS A 239 -4.68 -28.12 -15.16
CA LYS A 239 -5.06 -26.73 -14.89
C LYS A 239 -3.93 -26.00 -14.15
N ALA A 240 -3.39 -26.59 -13.08
CA ALA A 240 -2.30 -25.99 -12.33
C ALA A 240 -1.05 -25.78 -13.19
N ALA A 241 -0.72 -26.75 -14.05
CA ALA A 241 0.44 -26.66 -14.94
C ALA A 241 0.34 -25.53 -15.98
N CYS A 242 -0.87 -25.21 -16.45
CA CYS A 242 -1.10 -24.05 -17.32
C CYS A 242 -0.72 -22.72 -16.64
N HIS A 243 -0.87 -22.63 -15.33
CA HIS A 243 -0.52 -21.45 -14.52
C HIS A 243 0.85 -21.56 -13.84
N GLY A 244 1.62 -22.59 -14.18
CA GLY A 244 2.98 -22.80 -13.70
C GLY A 244 3.39 -24.26 -13.86
N THR A 245 4.24 -24.57 -14.85
CA THR A 245 4.65 -25.96 -15.16
C THR A 245 5.29 -26.67 -13.97
N ARG A 246 5.91 -25.93 -13.04
CA ARG A 246 6.45 -26.43 -11.77
C ARG A 246 5.39 -27.03 -10.85
N ALA A 247 4.11 -26.73 -11.03
CA ALA A 247 3.00 -27.34 -10.30
C ALA A 247 2.98 -28.88 -10.43
N LEU A 248 3.43 -29.40 -11.59
CA LEU A 248 3.48 -30.85 -11.82
C LEU A 248 4.42 -31.59 -10.88
N LEU A 249 5.42 -30.90 -10.29
CA LEU A 249 6.31 -31.49 -9.27
C LEU A 249 5.54 -31.91 -8.00
N PHE A 250 4.34 -31.36 -7.79
CA PHE A 250 3.51 -31.67 -6.64
C PHE A 250 2.39 -32.66 -6.93
N ALA A 251 2.18 -33.00 -8.21
CA ALA A 251 1.24 -34.04 -8.62
C ALA A 251 1.64 -35.41 -8.05
N SER A 252 0.74 -36.38 -8.07
CA SER A 252 1.10 -37.75 -7.69
C SER A 252 2.23 -38.30 -8.58
N ARG A 253 3.03 -39.24 -8.04
CA ARG A 253 4.12 -39.89 -8.79
C ARG A 253 3.64 -40.48 -10.12
N ARG A 254 2.42 -41.04 -10.15
CA ARG A 254 1.78 -41.57 -11.35
C ARG A 254 1.61 -40.52 -12.44
N LEU A 255 1.23 -39.29 -12.08
CA LEU A 255 1.06 -38.19 -13.02
C LEU A 255 2.39 -37.51 -13.39
N GLN A 256 3.39 -37.54 -12.51
CA GLN A 256 4.74 -37.06 -12.80
C GLN A 256 5.44 -37.93 -13.85
N GLU A 257 5.20 -39.23 -13.82
CA GLU A 257 5.74 -40.22 -14.78
C GLU A 257 4.91 -40.29 -16.09
N ASP A 258 3.83 -39.51 -16.23
CA ASP A 258 3.05 -39.41 -17.48
C ASP A 258 3.70 -38.38 -18.43
N ASP A 259 4.61 -38.89 -19.27
CA ASP A 259 5.29 -38.09 -20.32
C ASP A 259 4.31 -37.33 -21.22
N GLY A 260 3.13 -37.90 -21.48
CA GLY A 260 2.10 -37.27 -22.30
C GLY A 260 1.44 -36.08 -21.61
N LEU A 261 1.38 -36.08 -20.29
CA LEU A 261 0.89 -34.97 -19.46
C LEU A 261 1.92 -33.85 -19.40
N ALA A 262 3.19 -34.17 -19.15
CA ALA A 262 4.28 -33.20 -19.12
C ALA A 262 4.41 -32.44 -20.46
N LEU A 263 4.36 -33.16 -21.59
CA LEU A 263 4.40 -32.54 -22.92
C LEU A 263 3.22 -31.61 -23.19
N LYS A 264 2.00 -32.03 -22.81
CA LYS A 264 0.79 -31.20 -22.95
C LYS A 264 0.83 -29.96 -22.07
N ALA A 265 1.36 -30.07 -20.86
CA ALA A 265 1.49 -28.96 -19.94
C ALA A 265 2.48 -27.90 -20.43
N VAL A 266 3.64 -28.31 -20.94
CA VAL A 266 4.64 -27.39 -21.53
C VAL A 266 4.07 -26.71 -22.77
N ALA A 267 3.35 -27.44 -23.63
CA ALA A 267 2.68 -26.85 -24.78
C ALA A 267 1.61 -25.83 -24.36
N ALA A 268 0.78 -26.16 -23.36
CA ALA A 268 -0.28 -25.27 -22.88
C ALA A 268 0.27 -23.99 -22.21
N SER A 269 1.33 -24.10 -21.40
CA SER A 269 1.97 -22.93 -20.78
C SER A 269 2.64 -22.03 -21.82
N ALA A 270 3.24 -22.62 -22.86
CA ALA A 270 3.82 -21.86 -23.97
C ALA A 270 2.72 -21.10 -24.73
N VAL A 271 1.61 -21.75 -25.07
CA VAL A 271 0.49 -21.07 -25.74
C VAL A 271 -0.07 -19.93 -24.88
N ALA A 272 -0.25 -20.14 -23.58
CA ALA A 272 -0.70 -19.09 -22.65
C ALA A 272 0.24 -17.87 -22.63
N SER A 273 1.57 -18.10 -22.64
CA SER A 273 2.58 -17.04 -22.71
C SER A 273 2.64 -16.30 -24.06
N TRP A 274 2.25 -16.95 -25.15
CA TRP A 274 2.20 -16.33 -26.48
C TRP A 274 0.94 -15.48 -26.67
N THR A 275 -0.19 -15.89 -26.10
CA THR A 275 -1.47 -15.17 -26.20
C THR A 275 -1.60 -13.98 -25.26
N SER A 276 -0.79 -13.89 -24.20
CA SER A 276 -0.78 -12.75 -23.27
C SER A 276 0.03 -11.55 -23.76
N ILE A 277 0.75 -11.69 -24.88
CA ILE A 277 1.51 -10.62 -25.51
C ILE A 277 0.55 -9.76 -26.34
N ASP A 278 0.33 -8.50 -25.94
CA ASP A 278 -0.32 -7.52 -26.82
C ASP A 278 0.65 -7.10 -27.93
N TRP A 279 0.59 -7.86 -29.04
CA TRP A 279 1.44 -7.67 -30.21
C TRP A 279 1.30 -6.28 -30.85
N ARG A 280 0.24 -5.51 -30.55
CA ARG A 280 0.09 -4.13 -31.01
C ARG A 280 1.05 -3.16 -30.31
N THR A 281 1.43 -3.47 -29.07
CA THR A 281 2.46 -2.72 -28.32
C THR A 281 3.86 -3.29 -28.48
N ALA A 282 3.99 -4.60 -28.78
CA ALA A 282 5.30 -5.24 -28.93
C ALA A 282 5.98 -4.99 -30.30
N LEU A 283 5.24 -4.45 -31.27
CA LEU A 283 5.72 -4.15 -32.64
C LEU A 283 5.69 -2.65 -32.99
N ALA A 284 5.47 -1.77 -32.01
CA ALA A 284 5.58 -0.31 -32.15
C ALA A 284 6.88 0.19 -31.51
#